data_AF-A0A3D0WXX2-F1
#
_entry.id   AF-A0A3D0WXX2-F1
#
_cell.length_a   1.000
_cell.length_b   1.000
_cell.length_c   1.000
_cell.angle_alpha   90.00
_cell.angle_beta   90.00
_cell.angle_gamma   90.00
#
_symmetry.space_group_name_H-M   'P 1'
#
loop_
_entity.id
_entity.type
_entity.pdbx_description
1 polymer ?
#
loop_
_entity_poly.entity_id
_entity_poly.type
_entity_poly.pdbx_seq_one_letter_code
_entity_poly.pdbx_strand_id
1 'polypeptide(L)'
;VARNAEFRSFVKTCADTVLEKDPADVDALLQCRAAGSEETVDALLKEKILKIGENIKIRRFRRFEGTVGAYIHADGKIGVLTKFEASPEIAAKPEF
;
A
#
# COMPACT_ATOMS: atom_id res chain seq x y z
N VAL A 1 -3.82 -12.10 13.43
CA VAL A 1 -2.70 -11.52 12.63
C VAL A 1 -2.77 -10.04 12.27
N ALA A 2 -3.93 -9.43 11.95
CA ALA A 2 -3.97 -8.04 11.45
C ALA A 2 -3.38 -6.94 12.37
N ARG A 3 -3.28 -7.18 13.68
CA ARG A 3 -2.63 -6.26 14.65
C ARG A 3 -1.14 -6.56 14.89
N ASN A 4 -0.60 -7.62 14.30
CA ASN A 4 0.80 -7.99 14.43
C ASN A 4 1.69 -6.91 13.78
N ALA A 5 2.72 -6.46 14.49
CA ALA A 5 3.60 -5.39 14.03
C ALA A 5 4.36 -5.75 12.75
N GLU A 6 4.80 -7.00 12.59
CA GLU A 6 5.49 -7.47 11.38
C GLU A 6 4.54 -7.49 10.18
N PHE A 7 3.30 -7.94 10.38
CA PHE A 7 2.28 -7.88 9.33
C PHE A 7 2.02 -6.44 8.89
N ARG A 8 1.84 -5.50 9.84
CA ARG A 8 1.64 -4.08 9.54
C ARG A 8 2.83 -3.45 8.83
N SER A 9 4.05 -3.80 9.24
CA SER A 9 5.29 -3.36 8.59
C SER A 9 5.35 -3.87 7.14
N PHE A 10 5.06 -5.14 6.90
CA PHE A 10 5.02 -5.72 5.56
C PHE A 10 3.96 -5.05 4.65
N VAL A 11 2.76 -4.77 5.18
CA VAL A 11 1.72 -4.04 4.44
C VAL A 11 2.19 -2.63 4.06
N LYS A 12 2.90 -1.94 4.98
CA LYS A 12 3.50 -0.63 4.68
C LYS A 12 4.56 -0.74 3.57
N THR A 13 5.46 -1.71 3.66
CA THR A 13 6.46 -1.97 2.61
C THR A 13 5.80 -2.21 1.25
N CYS A 14 4.70 -2.97 1.20
CA CYS A 14 3.95 -3.17 -0.04
C CYS A 14 3.39 -1.84 -0.59
N ALA A 15 2.80 -1.01 0.27
CA ALA A 15 2.27 0.30 -0.13
C ALA A 15 3.37 1.25 -0.63
N ASP A 16 4.51 1.31 0.06
CA ASP A 16 5.67 2.10 -0.35
C ASP A 16 6.21 1.61 -1.71
N THR A 17 6.27 0.29 -1.92
CA THR A 17 6.69 -0.30 -3.20
C THR A 17 5.76 0.11 -4.34
N VAL A 18 4.44 0.14 -4.10
CA VAL A 18 3.46 0.61 -5.10
C VAL A 18 3.68 2.09 -5.44
N LEU A 19 4.04 2.92 -4.45
CA LEU A 19 4.35 4.33 -4.66
C LEU A 19 5.68 4.54 -5.42
N GLU A 20 6.68 3.70 -5.18
CA GLU A 20 7.98 3.84 -5.82
C GLU A 20 8.04 3.26 -7.24
N LYS A 21 7.36 2.13 -7.48
CA LYS A 21 7.52 1.34 -8.71
C LYS A 21 6.36 1.43 -9.69
N ASP A 22 5.23 1.98 -9.25
CA ASP A 22 4.00 2.10 -10.05
C ASP A 22 3.61 0.81 -10.81
N PRO A 23 3.51 -0.35 -10.14
CA PRO A 23 3.11 -1.59 -10.80
C PRO A 23 1.66 -1.51 -11.28
N ALA A 24 1.37 -2.11 -12.43
CA ALA A 24 0.03 -2.09 -13.02
C ALA A 24 -1.00 -2.89 -12.19
N ASP A 25 -0.57 -4.01 -11.60
CA ASP A 25 -1.42 -4.94 -10.86
C ASP A 25 -0.62 -5.74 -9.83
N VAL A 26 -1.28 -6.68 -9.14
CA VAL A 26 -0.68 -7.48 -8.07
C VAL A 26 0.43 -8.39 -8.60
N ASP A 27 0.30 -8.94 -9.80
CA ASP A 27 1.32 -9.82 -10.36
C ASP A 27 2.60 -9.03 -10.66
N ALA A 28 2.46 -7.83 -11.23
CA ALA A 28 3.57 -6.91 -11.41
C ALA A 28 4.18 -6.48 -10.06
N LEU A 29 3.37 -6.20 -9.04
CA LEU A 29 3.85 -5.84 -7.70
C LEU A 29 4.67 -6.98 -7.07
N LEU A 30 4.23 -8.23 -7.19
CA LEU A 30 4.91 -9.39 -6.63
C LEU A 30 6.33 -9.58 -7.18
N GLN A 31 6.56 -9.17 -8.43
CA GLN A 31 7.86 -9.22 -9.10
C GLN A 31 8.76 -8.02 -8.76
N CYS A 32 8.23 -6.94 -8.18
CA CYS A 32 9.02 -5.77 -7.82
C CYS A 32 9.96 -6.07 -6.65
N ARG A 33 11.16 -5.46 -6.66
CA ARG A 33 11.97 -5.32 -5.44
C ARG A 33 11.20 -4.49 -4.43
N ALA A 34 11.07 -5.02 -3.21
CA ALA A 34 10.34 -4.36 -2.15
C ALA A 34 11.08 -3.11 -1.66
N ALA A 35 10.33 -2.06 -1.32
CA ALA A 35 10.87 -0.80 -0.81
C ALA A 35 11.80 -1.04 0.39
N GLY A 36 13.04 -0.55 0.29
CA GLY A 36 14.07 -0.74 1.32
C GLY A 36 14.59 -2.18 1.48
N SER A 37 14.40 -3.05 0.48
CA SER A 37 14.88 -4.43 0.48
C SER A 37 15.47 -4.82 -0.89
N GLU A 38 16.41 -5.76 -0.89
CA GLU A 38 16.91 -6.39 -2.12
C GLU A 38 16.01 -7.52 -2.63
N GLU A 39 15.13 -8.02 -1.77
CA GLU A 39 14.19 -9.11 -2.06
C GLU A 39 12.96 -8.61 -2.81
N THR A 40 12.28 -9.52 -3.51
CA THR A 40 11.00 -9.22 -4.15
C THR A 40 9.85 -9.20 -3.13
N VAL A 41 8.74 -8.54 -3.48
CA VAL A 41 7.53 -8.58 -2.65
C VAL A 41 7.02 -10.02 -2.47
N ASP A 42 7.11 -10.87 -3.50
CA ASP A 42 6.76 -12.29 -3.40
C ASP A 42 7.64 -13.07 -2.41
N ALA A 43 8.96 -12.86 -2.44
CA ALA A 43 9.87 -13.50 -1.50
C ALA A 43 9.57 -13.09 -0.05
N LEU A 44 9.38 -11.79 0.20
CA LEU A 44 8.98 -11.30 1.51
C LEU A 44 7.60 -11.81 1.95
N LEU A 45 6.63 -11.88 1.04
CA LEU A 45 5.31 -12.44 1.34
C LEU A 45 5.41 -13.88 1.84
N LYS A 46 6.18 -14.73 1.14
CA LYS A 46 6.41 -16.12 1.52
C LYS A 46 7.13 -16.23 2.87
N GLU A 47 8.14 -15.40 3.11
CA GLU A 47 8.81 -15.32 4.41
C GLU A 47 7.81 -14.97 5.54
N LYS A 48 6.94 -13.97 5.33
CA LYS A 48 5.94 -13.58 6.33
C LYS A 48 4.89 -14.66 6.56
N ILE A 49 4.45 -15.38 5.53
CA ILE A 49 3.55 -16.53 5.69
C ILE A 49 4.17 -17.58 6.61
N LEU A 50 5.44 -17.95 6.36
CA LEU A 50 6.14 -18.94 7.17
C LEU A 50 6.31 -18.49 8.62
N LYS A 51 6.72 -17.22 8.82
CA LYS A 51 7.01 -16.68 10.15
C LYS A 51 5.75 -16.44 10.98
N ILE A 52 4.66 -16.00 10.34
CA ILE A 52 3.39 -15.71 11.01
C ILE A 52 2.55 -16.99 11.18
N GLY A 53 2.70 -17.98 10.31
CA GLY A 53 1.94 -19.22 10.35
C GLY A 53 0.50 -19.10 9.86
N GLU A 54 0.16 -18.00 9.17
CA GLU A 54 -1.14 -17.78 8.55
C GLU A 54 -1.00 -17.57 7.03
N ASN A 55 -2.02 -17.98 6.28
CA ASN A 55 -2.07 -17.71 4.85
C ASN A 55 -2.37 -16.22 4.58
N ILE A 56 -1.39 -15.50 4.03
CA ILE A 56 -1.47 -14.07 3.72
C ILE A 56 -1.51 -13.91 2.19
N LYS A 57 -2.38 -13.04 1.70
CA LYS A 57 -2.49 -12.71 0.28
C LYS A 57 -2.63 -11.21 0.06
N ILE A 58 -1.93 -10.67 -0.93
CA ILE A 58 -2.17 -9.33 -1.44
C ILE A 58 -3.35 -9.43 -2.40
N ARG A 59 -4.52 -8.90 -2.01
CA ARG A 59 -5.76 -9.10 -2.79
C ARG A 59 -5.91 -8.12 -3.94
N ARG A 60 -5.53 -6.86 -3.73
CA ARG A 60 -5.66 -5.75 -4.69
C ARG A 60 -4.95 -4.51 -4.15
N PHE A 61 -4.57 -3.59 -5.03
CA PHE A 61 -4.25 -2.21 -4.69
C PHE A 61 -4.81 -1.26 -5.75
N ARG A 62 -4.82 0.02 -5.41
CA ARG A 62 -5.02 1.14 -6.35
C ARG A 62 -4.11 2.27 -5.91
N ARG A 63 -3.59 2.99 -6.90
CA ARG A 63 -2.78 4.20 -6.71
C ARG A 63 -3.53 5.37 -7.35
N PHE A 64 -3.45 6.52 -6.71
CA PHE A 64 -3.96 7.78 -7.21
C PHE A 64 -2.87 8.83 -7.10
N GLU A 65 -2.84 9.75 -8.06
CA GLU A 65 -1.94 10.91 -8.08
C GLU A 65 -2.77 12.20 -8.05
N GLY A 66 -2.13 13.29 -7.63
CA GLY A 66 -2.76 14.60 -7.44
C GLY A 66 -3.31 14.80 -6.02
N THR A 67 -4.31 15.65 -5.88
CA THR A 67 -4.96 15.96 -4.59
C THR A 67 -5.87 14.81 -4.18
N VAL A 68 -5.45 14.07 -3.14
CA VAL A 68 -6.17 12.89 -2.64
C VAL A 68 -6.34 12.98 -1.13
N GLY A 69 -7.60 12.99 -0.68
CA GLY A 69 -7.94 12.80 0.73
C GLY A 69 -7.99 11.32 1.10
N ALA A 70 -7.53 10.97 2.31
CA ALA A 70 -7.55 9.61 2.82
C ALA A 70 -8.32 9.52 4.15
N TYR A 71 -9.17 8.49 4.29
CA TYR A 71 -9.85 8.18 5.54
C TYR A 71 -9.71 6.69 5.86
N ILE A 72 -9.32 6.39 7.10
CA ILE A 72 -9.18 5.03 7.60
C ILE A 72 -10.15 4.86 8.78
N HIS A 73 -11.00 3.84 8.69
CA HIS A 73 -11.96 3.48 9.73
C HIS A 73 -11.67 2.11 10.32
N ALA A 74 -12.02 1.94 11.60
CA ALA A 74 -11.91 0.70 12.35
C ALA A 74 -10.52 0.05 12.22
N ASP A 75 -9.46 0.82 12.55
CA ASP A 75 -8.07 0.33 12.66
C ASP A 75 -7.59 -0.39 11.39
N GLY A 76 -7.91 0.19 10.22
CA GLY A 76 -7.48 -0.33 8.91
C GLY A 76 -8.46 -1.30 8.24
N LYS A 77 -9.62 -1.59 8.85
CA LYS A 77 -10.63 -2.47 8.25
C LYS A 77 -11.28 -1.87 7.01
N ILE A 78 -11.47 -0.56 6.99
CA ILE A 78 -12.04 0.19 5.88
C ILE A 78 -11.13 1.37 5.57
N GLY A 79 -10.70 1.50 4.31
CA GLY A 79 -9.94 2.63 3.81
C GLY A 79 -10.65 3.25 2.62
N VAL A 80 -10.71 4.58 2.58
CA VAL A 80 -11.30 5.37 1.50
C VAL A 80 -10.27 6.37 1.00
N LEU A 81 -10.14 6.47 -0.32
CA LEU A 81 -9.38 7.50 -1.01
C LEU A 81 -10.35 8.32 -1.87
N THR A 82 -10.30 9.63 -1.74
CA THR A 82 -11.10 10.57 -2.54
C THR A 82 -10.15 11.44 -3.34
N LYS A 83 -10.11 11.23 -4.66
CA LYS A 83 -9.37 12.10 -5.58
C LYS A 83 -10.24 13.30 -5.93
N PHE A 84 -9.67 14.50 -5.80
CA PHE A 84 -10.32 15.75 -6.18
C PHE A 84 -9.78 16.24 -7.51
N GLU A 85 -10.66 16.79 -8.34
CA GLU A 85 -10.29 17.61 -9.49
C GLU A 85 -10.55 19.07 -9.13
N ALA A 86 -9.47 19.85 -9.07
CA ALA A 86 -9.52 21.26 -8.74
C ALA A 86 -8.49 22.00 -9.58
N SER A 87 -8.73 23.29 -9.84
CA SER A 87 -7.71 24.13 -10.46
C SER A 87 -6.49 24.26 -9.55
N PRO A 88 -5.27 24.47 -10.07
CA PRO A 88 -4.06 24.58 -9.26
C PRO A 88 -4.17 25.63 -8.14
N GLU A 89 -4.89 26.73 -8.38
CA GLU A 89 -5.09 27.80 -7.39
C GLU A 89 -5.99 27.35 -6.22
N ILE A 90 -6.97 26.48 -6.48
CA ILE A 90 -7.86 25.93 -5.45
C ILE A 90 -7.14 24.82 -4.67
N ALA A 91 -6.42 23.94 -5.38
CA ALA A 91 -5.69 22.83 -4.79
C ALA A 91 -4.53 23.26 -3.87
N ALA A 92 -4.01 24.48 -4.04
CA ALA A 92 -2.94 25.03 -3.21
C ALA A 92 -3.42 25.68 -1.89
N LYS A 93 -4.74 25.77 -1.64
CA LYS A 93 -5.28 26.40 -0.44
C LYS A 93 -5.10 25.47 0.78
N PRO A 94 -4.81 26.02 1.98
CA PRO A 94 -4.61 25.19 3.20
C PRO A 94 -5.86 24.43 3.66
N GLU A 95 -7.04 24.85 3.20
CA GLU A 95 -8.33 24.24 3.52
C GLU A 95 -8.60 22.97 2.69
N PHE A 96 -7.73 22.67 1.71
CA PHE A 96 -7.82 21.56 0.76
C PHE A 96 -6.81 20.45 1.05
#